data_AF-A0A7S1C8M7-F1
#
_entry.id   AF-A0A7S1C8M7-F1
#
_cell.length_a   1.000
_cell.length_b   1.000
_cell.length_c   1.000
_cell.angle_alpha   90.00
_cell.angle_beta   90.00
_cell.angle_gamma   90.00
#
_symmetry.space_group_name_H-M   'P 1'
#
loop_
_entity.id
_entity.type
_entity.pdbx_description
1 polymer ?
#
loop_
_entity_poly.entity_id
_entity_poly.type
_entity_poly.pdbx_seq_one_letter_code
_entity_poly.pdbx_strand_id
1 'polypeptide(L)'
;MVAAAGASVAGGTGGERMRRERRRRSRRGPSGMAERAGEAGTAAAVAALALLAVAAGCHIQGTDSGVCEDVEDFELRMPFCAPIVQYRACVPRFQELFSNHTVRAKDDWVARTFKNIVDLRKQYETSEELQDAGITETGEEGEIVVRFFENPDCESAYKHFMCWLNFPRCDEEDASMILCRSVCENFMETCEYDADLYRCGDPRFYGGLEPEADDILDDDGLPIYWRAMYPGQPFRDNEFDEEDNPIAVCTPSIKGAAPPRAGAAAVAGAVVGAVVAA
;
A
#
# COMPACT_ATOMS: atom_id res chain seq x y z
N MET A 1 -24.80 -0.12 49.39
CA MET A 1 -25.31 0.89 50.33
C MET A 1 -24.19 1.87 50.67
N VAL A 2 -24.02 2.92 49.87
CA VAL A 2 -23.63 4.27 50.32
C VAL A 2 -24.24 5.20 49.26
N ALA A 3 -25.09 6.10 49.72
CA ALA A 3 -25.76 7.11 48.93
C ALA A 3 -24.95 8.41 48.95
N ALA A 4 -24.89 9.12 47.83
CA ALA A 4 -24.69 10.56 47.82
C ALA A 4 -25.27 11.17 46.54
N ALA A 5 -26.30 11.99 46.71
CA ALA A 5 -26.71 13.05 45.80
C ALA A 5 -25.53 14.05 45.63
N GLY A 6 -25.37 14.86 44.59
CA GLY A 6 -26.27 15.41 43.58
C GLY A 6 -25.79 16.84 43.35
N ALA A 7 -25.70 17.29 42.10
CA ALA A 7 -25.69 18.72 41.75
C ALA A 7 -25.97 18.88 40.25
N SER A 8 -27.06 19.57 39.97
CA SER A 8 -27.47 20.05 38.66
C SER A 8 -26.87 21.44 38.45
N VAL A 9 -26.23 21.69 37.30
CA VAL A 9 -25.94 23.05 36.83
C VAL A 9 -26.38 23.15 35.39
N ALA A 10 -27.33 24.06 35.17
CA ALA A 10 -27.79 24.52 33.88
C ALA A 10 -27.00 25.76 33.44
N GLY A 11 -26.89 25.94 32.11
CA GLY A 11 -26.76 27.26 31.50
C GLY A 11 -25.51 27.45 30.65
N GLY A 12 -25.69 27.70 29.35
CA GLY A 12 -24.59 28.08 28.46
C GLY A 12 -24.94 28.18 26.98
N THR A 13 -25.99 28.92 26.62
CA THR A 13 -26.27 29.34 25.24
C THR A 13 -25.23 30.36 24.76
N GLY A 14 -24.40 30.03 23.77
CA GLY A 14 -23.49 31.00 23.18
C GLY A 14 -22.70 30.45 22.00
N GLY A 15 -23.18 30.70 20.77
CA GLY A 15 -22.41 30.31 19.58
C GLY A 15 -23.04 30.59 18.21
N GLU A 16 -24.24 31.16 18.13
CA GLU A 16 -24.91 31.55 16.89
C GLU A 16 -24.37 32.88 16.28
N ARG A 17 -23.04 33.04 16.21
CA ARG A 17 -22.42 34.30 15.76
C ARG A 17 -21.28 34.15 14.77
N MET A 18 -21.34 33.15 13.88
CA MET A 18 -20.39 33.02 12.78
C MET A 18 -21.01 32.54 11.46
N ARG A 19 -22.22 33.04 11.13
CA ARG A 19 -22.90 32.72 9.84
C ARG A 19 -23.44 33.92 9.06
N ARG A 20 -23.07 35.16 9.41
CA ARG A 20 -23.66 36.38 8.80
C ARG A 20 -22.74 37.35 8.04
N GLU A 21 -21.47 37.02 7.80
CA GLU A 21 -20.54 37.94 7.08
C GLU A 21 -20.04 37.48 5.70
N ARG A 22 -20.40 36.28 5.22
CA ARG A 22 -19.99 35.78 3.88
C ARG A 22 -20.98 36.10 2.74
N ARG A 23 -21.77 37.19 2.83
CA ARG A 23 -22.78 37.55 1.80
C ARG A 23 -22.64 38.95 1.18
N ARG A 24 -21.49 39.63 1.27
CA ARG A 24 -21.34 41.00 0.73
C ARG A 24 -20.12 41.33 -0.15
N ARG A 25 -19.38 40.33 -0.64
CA ARG A 25 -18.39 40.50 -1.74
C ARG A 25 -18.56 39.27 -2.63
N SER A 26 -19.18 39.33 -3.80
CA SER A 26 -18.61 39.93 -4.99
C SER A 26 -19.70 39.99 -6.08
N ARG A 27 -20.41 41.12 -6.16
CA ARG A 27 -21.18 41.52 -7.35
C ARG A 27 -20.44 42.72 -7.94
N ARG A 28 -19.45 42.45 -8.78
CA ARG A 28 -18.92 43.40 -9.77
C ARG A 28 -18.57 42.61 -11.02
N GLY A 29 -19.49 42.58 -11.96
CA GLY A 29 -19.16 42.30 -13.35
C GLY A 29 -18.48 43.53 -13.95
N PRO A 30 -17.49 43.36 -14.82
CA PRO A 30 -17.11 44.38 -15.78
C PRO A 30 -17.74 44.05 -17.13
N SER A 31 -18.67 44.91 -17.53
CA SER A 31 -19.09 45.09 -18.91
C SER A 31 -17.94 45.65 -19.73
N GLY A 32 -17.74 45.08 -20.92
CA GLY A 32 -17.25 45.77 -22.11
C GLY A 32 -15.76 46.08 -22.18
N MET A 33 -15.02 45.30 -22.97
CA MET A 33 -14.09 45.84 -23.97
C MET A 33 -14.06 44.91 -25.18
N ALA A 34 -14.71 45.38 -26.25
CA ALA A 34 -14.50 44.89 -27.60
C ALA A 34 -13.20 45.49 -28.18
N GLU A 35 -12.69 44.80 -29.19
CA GLU A 35 -11.73 45.27 -30.19
C GLU A 35 -10.30 45.61 -29.72
N ARG A 36 -9.39 44.67 -30.02
CA ARG A 36 -8.29 44.92 -30.97
C ARG A 36 -7.70 43.59 -31.42
N ALA A 37 -8.13 43.16 -32.61
CA ALA A 37 -7.40 42.20 -33.42
C ALA A 37 -6.13 42.92 -33.93
N GLY A 38 -4.97 42.45 -33.49
CA GLY A 38 -3.65 42.93 -33.90
C GLY A 38 -2.75 41.73 -34.10
N GLU A 39 -2.23 41.60 -35.31
CA GLU A 39 -1.47 40.48 -35.84
C GLU A 39 -0.14 40.30 -35.06
N ALA A 40 -0.05 39.26 -34.23
CA ALA A 40 1.20 38.78 -33.62
C ALA A 40 1.14 37.25 -33.35
N GLY A 41 0.48 36.52 -34.24
CA GLY A 41 -0.15 35.21 -33.93
C GLY A 41 0.65 33.93 -34.18
N THR A 42 1.96 33.95 -34.44
CA THR A 42 2.66 32.70 -34.81
C THR A 42 3.92 32.37 -34.01
N ALA A 43 4.56 33.31 -33.31
CA ALA A 43 5.77 32.99 -32.53
C ALA A 43 5.48 32.61 -31.06
N ALA A 44 4.44 33.19 -30.45
CA ALA A 44 4.10 32.92 -29.05
C ALA A 44 3.40 31.57 -28.83
N ALA A 45 2.71 31.04 -29.84
CA ALA A 45 2.03 29.73 -29.75
C ALA A 45 3.03 28.56 -29.72
N VAL A 46 4.19 28.66 -30.37
CA VAL A 46 5.22 27.62 -30.36
C VAL A 46 6.00 27.60 -29.04
N ALA A 47 6.19 28.76 -28.39
CA ALA A 47 6.84 28.83 -27.08
C ALA A 47 5.95 28.34 -25.92
N ALA A 48 4.62 28.45 -26.04
CA ALA A 48 3.67 27.94 -25.03
C ALA A 48 3.50 26.40 -25.06
N LEU A 49 3.77 25.75 -26.20
CA LEU A 49 3.71 24.28 -26.33
C LEU A 49 4.97 23.55 -25.80
N ALA A 50 6.10 24.24 -25.66
CA ALA A 50 7.34 23.64 -25.17
C ALA A 50 7.48 23.61 -23.64
N LEU A 51 6.58 24.28 -22.89
CA LEU A 51 6.64 24.40 -21.43
C LEU A 51 5.73 23.42 -20.67
N LEU A 52 4.99 22.54 -21.36
CA LEU A 52 4.06 21.60 -20.74
C LEU A 52 4.55 20.14 -20.70
N ALA A 53 5.76 19.85 -21.19
CA ALA A 53 6.43 18.59 -20.91
C ALA A 53 7.09 18.64 -19.53
N VAL A 54 6.33 18.98 -18.48
CA VAL A 54 6.68 18.52 -17.15
C VAL A 54 6.50 17.02 -17.23
N ALA A 55 7.60 16.30 -17.47
CA ALA A 55 7.60 14.86 -17.60
C ALA A 55 6.86 14.28 -16.39
N ALA A 56 5.70 13.68 -16.64
CA ALA A 56 4.88 13.01 -15.66
C ALA A 56 5.71 11.84 -15.09
N GLY A 57 6.38 12.08 -13.97
CA GLY A 57 7.02 11.01 -13.21
C GLY A 57 5.96 10.24 -12.44
N CYS A 58 6.13 8.93 -12.38
CA CYS A 58 5.31 8.12 -11.51
C CYS A 58 5.78 8.26 -10.06
N HIS A 59 4.87 8.08 -9.10
CA HIS A 59 5.16 8.29 -7.70
C HIS A 59 5.58 6.98 -7.03
N ILE A 60 6.69 7.04 -6.33
CA ILE A 60 7.14 5.97 -5.45
C ILE A 60 6.94 6.47 -4.03
N GLN A 61 6.10 5.77 -3.26
CA GLN A 61 5.80 6.15 -1.87
C GLN A 61 5.39 7.63 -1.73
N GLY A 62 4.59 8.13 -2.68
CA GLY A 62 4.11 9.52 -2.68
C GLY A 62 5.12 10.57 -3.18
N THR A 63 6.30 10.17 -3.65
CA THR A 63 7.32 11.09 -4.19
C THR A 63 7.52 10.89 -5.69
N ASP A 64 7.45 11.96 -6.49
CA ASP A 64 7.81 12.00 -7.92
C ASP A 64 9.31 11.70 -8.09
N SER A 65 9.63 10.41 -8.15
CA SER A 65 10.99 9.90 -8.17
C SER A 65 11.16 8.72 -9.13
N GLY A 66 10.11 8.36 -9.87
CA GLY A 66 10.07 7.23 -10.77
C GLY A 66 9.75 7.59 -12.22
N VAL A 67 9.93 6.59 -13.08
CA VAL A 67 9.50 6.55 -14.47
C VAL A 67 8.82 5.20 -14.71
N CYS A 68 7.79 5.18 -15.56
CA CYS A 68 7.11 3.96 -15.94
C CYS A 68 7.89 3.25 -17.04
N GLU A 69 8.33 2.03 -16.78
CA GLU A 69 9.08 1.19 -17.71
C GLU A 69 8.36 -0.15 -17.92
N ASP A 70 8.53 -0.73 -19.10
CA ASP A 70 8.01 -2.07 -19.43
C ASP A 70 8.92 -3.17 -18.87
N VAL A 71 8.39 -4.39 -18.73
CA VAL A 71 9.07 -5.49 -18.02
C VAL A 71 10.44 -5.78 -18.63
N GLU A 72 10.53 -5.78 -19.95
CA GLU A 72 11.74 -6.05 -20.72
C GLU A 72 12.86 -5.04 -20.43
N ASP A 73 12.50 -3.81 -20.05
CA ASP A 73 13.47 -2.75 -19.77
C ASP A 73 14.10 -2.91 -18.38
N PHE A 74 13.34 -3.39 -17.39
CA PHE A 74 13.77 -3.45 -15.99
C PHE A 74 14.09 -4.85 -15.45
N GLU A 75 13.61 -5.92 -16.08
CA GLU A 75 13.72 -7.29 -15.53
C GLU A 75 15.15 -7.69 -15.17
N LEU A 76 16.11 -7.40 -16.05
CA LEU A 76 17.54 -7.74 -15.84
C LEU A 76 18.18 -6.92 -14.72
N ARG A 77 17.59 -5.76 -14.39
CA ARG A 77 18.03 -4.86 -13.33
C ARG A 77 17.30 -5.13 -12.00
N MET A 78 16.27 -5.99 -11.99
CA MET A 78 15.43 -6.28 -10.83
C MET A 78 15.40 -7.79 -10.47
N PRO A 79 16.54 -8.43 -10.19
CA PRO A 79 16.59 -9.89 -10.00
C PRO A 79 15.70 -10.43 -8.87
N PHE A 80 15.42 -9.68 -7.81
CA PHE A 80 14.65 -10.15 -6.67
C PHE A 80 13.13 -10.07 -6.89
N CYS A 81 12.64 -8.92 -7.36
CA CYS A 81 11.22 -8.66 -7.60
C CYS A 81 10.73 -8.96 -9.02
N ALA A 82 11.61 -9.16 -10.02
CA ALA A 82 11.19 -9.45 -11.40
C ALA A 82 10.17 -10.60 -11.52
N PRO A 83 10.29 -11.74 -10.81
CA PRO A 83 9.30 -12.82 -10.91
C PRO A 83 7.88 -12.43 -10.47
N ILE A 84 7.74 -11.33 -9.71
CA ILE A 84 6.48 -10.85 -9.11
C ILE A 84 5.96 -9.62 -9.87
N VAL A 85 6.86 -8.74 -10.31
CA VAL A 85 6.55 -7.49 -11.02
C VAL A 85 6.52 -7.77 -12.53
N GLN A 86 5.45 -8.46 -12.95
CA GLN A 86 5.21 -8.90 -14.34
C GLN A 86 4.26 -7.93 -15.08
N TYR A 87 4.45 -6.64 -14.85
CA TYR A 87 3.63 -5.56 -15.41
C TYR A 87 4.47 -4.31 -15.61
N ARG A 88 3.97 -3.36 -16.41
CA ARG A 88 4.56 -2.03 -16.57
C ARG A 88 4.59 -1.31 -15.22
N ALA A 89 5.79 -1.02 -14.72
CA ALA A 89 6.00 -0.65 -13.34
C ALA A 89 6.68 0.71 -13.20
N CYS A 90 6.36 1.39 -12.10
CA CYS A 90 7.02 2.60 -11.69
C CYS A 90 8.36 2.26 -11.01
N VAL A 91 9.46 2.61 -11.67
CA VAL A 91 10.81 2.29 -11.22
C VAL A 91 11.65 3.56 -11.01
N PRO A 92 12.69 3.54 -10.16
CA PRO A 92 13.52 4.73 -9.90
C PRO A 92 14.12 5.34 -11.17
N ARG A 93 13.83 6.62 -11.42
CA ARG A 93 14.43 7.41 -12.49
C ARG A 93 15.86 7.78 -12.10
N PHE A 94 16.87 7.37 -12.87
CA PHE A 94 18.27 7.72 -12.59
C PHE A 94 18.47 9.23 -12.37
N GLN A 95 19.25 9.58 -11.34
CA GLN A 95 19.60 10.97 -11.02
C GLN A 95 21.11 11.10 -10.84
N GLU A 96 21.73 12.10 -11.48
CA GLU A 96 23.19 12.32 -11.38
C GLU A 96 23.65 12.64 -9.95
N LEU A 97 22.83 13.37 -9.19
CA LEU A 97 23.12 13.71 -7.79
C LEU A 97 23.05 12.50 -6.85
N PHE A 98 22.28 11.48 -7.22
CA PHE A 98 22.07 10.26 -6.43
C PHE A 98 22.32 9.05 -7.33
N SER A 99 23.59 8.74 -7.58
CA SER A 99 23.99 7.63 -8.47
C SER A 99 23.45 6.26 -8.05
N ASN A 100 23.10 6.09 -6.76
CA ASN A 100 22.46 4.90 -6.22
C ASN A 100 20.93 4.88 -6.40
N HIS A 101 20.30 5.93 -6.95
CA HIS A 101 18.86 5.96 -7.23
C HIS A 101 18.56 5.24 -8.54
N THR A 102 18.74 3.93 -8.53
CA THR A 102 18.57 3.03 -9.67
C THR A 102 17.61 1.89 -9.33
N VAL A 103 17.02 1.27 -10.36
CA VAL A 103 16.19 0.07 -10.22
C VAL A 103 16.91 -1.02 -9.45
N ARG A 104 18.17 -1.30 -9.81
CA ARG A 104 18.97 -2.34 -9.18
C ARG A 104 19.25 -2.08 -7.71
N ALA A 105 19.67 -0.86 -7.37
CA ALA A 105 19.96 -0.52 -5.98
C ALA A 105 18.71 -0.59 -5.10
N LYS A 106 17.54 -0.22 -5.65
CA LYS A 106 16.26 -0.35 -4.95
C LYS A 106 15.83 -1.81 -4.80
N ASP A 107 15.92 -2.62 -5.84
CA ASP A 107 15.62 -4.05 -5.78
C ASP A 107 16.52 -4.78 -4.76
N ASP A 108 17.82 -4.49 -4.77
CA ASP A 108 18.77 -5.01 -3.78
C ASP A 108 18.42 -4.55 -2.35
N TRP A 109 17.93 -3.31 -2.19
CA TRP A 109 17.44 -2.82 -0.89
C TRP A 109 16.19 -3.57 -0.43
N VAL A 110 15.21 -3.80 -1.33
CA VAL A 110 14.01 -4.59 -1.03
C VAL A 110 14.40 -6.01 -0.64
N ALA A 111 15.30 -6.65 -1.40
CA ALA A 111 15.79 -8.00 -1.14
C ALA A 111 16.46 -8.12 0.24
N ARG A 112 17.36 -7.18 0.58
CA ARG A 112 18.03 -7.15 1.89
C ARG A 112 17.04 -6.89 3.02
N THR A 113 16.10 -5.96 2.83
CA THR A 113 15.10 -5.62 3.84
C THR A 113 14.19 -6.81 4.12
N PHE A 114 13.68 -7.45 3.07
CA PHE A 114 12.91 -8.69 3.17
C PHE A 114 13.69 -9.76 3.94
N LYS A 115 14.93 -10.04 3.52
CA LYS A 115 15.76 -11.07 4.17
C LYS A 115 16.00 -10.77 5.64
N ASN A 116 16.38 -9.53 5.98
CA ASN A 116 16.67 -9.15 7.36
C ASN A 116 15.43 -9.30 8.26
N ILE A 117 14.25 -8.90 7.77
CA ILE A 117 13.01 -8.99 8.55
C ILE A 117 12.60 -10.45 8.74
N VAL A 118 12.63 -11.25 7.67
CA VAL A 118 12.28 -12.68 7.74
C VAL A 118 13.25 -13.45 8.64
N ASP A 119 14.56 -13.25 8.48
CA ASP A 119 15.58 -13.92 9.29
C ASP A 119 15.45 -13.54 10.77
N LEU A 120 15.28 -12.25 11.07
CA LEU A 120 15.11 -11.76 12.44
C LEU A 120 13.85 -12.35 13.07
N ARG A 121 12.74 -12.41 12.31
CA ARG A 121 11.50 -12.95 12.82
C ARG A 121 11.60 -14.44 13.10
N LYS A 122 12.20 -15.21 12.18
CA LYS A 122 12.51 -16.63 12.40
C LYS A 122 13.41 -16.83 13.61
N GLN A 123 14.42 -15.98 13.80
CA GLN A 123 15.31 -16.06 14.97
C GLN A 123 14.52 -15.94 16.28
N TYR A 124 13.57 -15.00 16.37
CA TYR A 124 12.72 -14.86 17.56
C TYR A 124 11.78 -16.06 17.72
N GLU A 125 11.12 -16.48 16.65
CA GLU A 125 10.17 -17.60 16.66
C GLU A 125 10.83 -18.94 17.05
N THR A 126 12.11 -19.13 16.73
CA THR A 126 12.88 -20.34 17.08
C THR A 126 13.74 -20.19 18.34
N SER A 127 13.62 -19.07 19.08
CA SER A 127 14.46 -18.83 20.26
C SER A 127 13.98 -19.63 21.46
N GLU A 128 14.72 -20.68 21.83
CA GLU A 128 14.48 -21.44 23.08
C GLU A 128 14.56 -20.53 24.31
N GLU A 129 15.46 -19.54 24.31
CA GLU A 129 15.63 -18.60 25.42
C GLU A 129 14.36 -17.78 25.68
N LEU A 130 13.75 -17.21 24.63
CA LEU A 130 12.51 -16.44 24.76
C LEU A 130 11.33 -17.33 25.16
N GLN A 131 11.25 -18.54 24.60
CA GLN A 131 10.21 -19.52 24.92
C GLN A 131 10.32 -19.99 26.37
N ASP A 132 11.52 -20.36 26.85
CA ASP A 132 11.77 -20.80 28.22
C ASP A 132 11.55 -19.69 29.24
N ALA A 133 11.86 -18.44 28.88
CA ALA A 133 11.61 -17.27 29.71
C ALA A 133 10.12 -16.85 29.73
N GLY A 134 9.29 -17.37 28.82
CA GLY A 134 7.88 -17.00 28.71
C GLY A 134 7.69 -15.52 28.36
N ILE A 135 8.58 -14.97 27.52
CA ILE A 135 8.53 -13.58 27.08
C ILE A 135 8.47 -13.46 25.56
N THR A 136 7.78 -12.43 25.08
CA THR A 136 7.64 -12.11 23.66
C THR A 136 8.89 -11.42 23.11
N GLU A 137 8.92 -11.17 21.80
CA GLU A 137 9.98 -10.40 21.13
C GLU A 137 10.13 -8.95 21.63
N THR A 138 9.13 -8.43 22.36
CA THR A 138 9.16 -7.09 22.96
C THR A 138 9.64 -7.10 24.42
N GLY A 139 9.84 -8.28 25.01
CA GLY A 139 10.22 -8.46 26.42
C GLY A 139 9.04 -8.49 27.39
N GLU A 140 7.80 -8.50 26.89
CA GLU A 140 6.58 -8.65 27.68
C GLU A 140 6.29 -10.13 27.98
N GLU A 141 5.65 -10.45 29.11
CA GLU A 141 5.21 -11.82 29.42
C GLU A 141 4.21 -12.32 28.36
N GLY A 142 4.48 -13.50 27.78
CA GLY A 142 3.61 -14.09 26.75
C GLY A 142 4.30 -15.13 25.88
N GLU A 143 3.55 -15.71 24.95
CA GLU A 143 4.05 -16.69 23.98
C GLU A 143 4.43 -16.01 22.66
N ILE A 144 5.53 -16.46 22.04
CA ILE A 144 5.92 -15.97 20.72
C ILE A 144 4.99 -16.56 19.67
N VAL A 145 4.29 -15.70 18.95
CA VAL A 145 3.44 -16.13 17.82
C VAL A 145 4.32 -16.47 16.63
N VAL A 146 4.31 -17.76 16.24
CA VAL A 146 5.05 -18.28 15.09
C VAL A 146 4.29 -17.96 13.80
N ARG A 147 4.92 -17.19 12.90
CA ARG A 147 4.31 -16.78 11.63
C ARG A 147 5.19 -17.10 10.42
N PHE A 148 6.51 -16.98 10.54
CA PHE A 148 7.46 -17.14 9.43
C PHE A 148 8.23 -18.46 9.49
N PHE A 149 8.47 -19.01 10.68
CA PHE A 149 9.11 -20.31 10.82
C PHE A 149 8.19 -21.41 10.28
N GLU A 150 8.72 -22.25 9.38
CA GLU A 150 7.99 -23.33 8.69
C GLU A 150 6.74 -22.88 7.88
N ASN A 151 6.60 -21.58 7.60
CA ASN A 151 5.49 -21.03 6.81
C ASN A 151 6.00 -20.32 5.53
N PRO A 152 6.31 -21.07 4.46
CA PRO A 152 6.79 -20.50 3.20
C PRO A 152 5.73 -19.64 2.50
N ASP A 153 4.44 -19.86 2.78
CA ASP A 153 3.36 -19.08 2.19
C ASP A 153 3.33 -17.66 2.77
N CYS A 154 3.56 -17.50 4.09
CA CYS A 154 3.70 -16.19 4.71
C CYS A 154 4.92 -15.43 4.16
N GLU A 155 6.07 -16.11 4.02
CA GLU A 155 7.26 -15.52 3.40
C GLU A 155 6.97 -15.05 1.96
N SER A 156 6.28 -15.88 1.19
CA SER A 156 5.87 -15.56 -0.17
C SER A 156 4.94 -14.35 -0.19
N ALA A 157 3.89 -14.34 0.64
CA ALA A 157 2.93 -13.25 0.74
C ALA A 157 3.62 -11.93 1.13
N TYR A 158 4.54 -11.97 2.09
CA TYR A 158 5.33 -10.81 2.50
C TYR A 158 6.25 -10.31 1.37
N LYS A 159 6.85 -11.23 0.60
CA LYS A 159 7.66 -10.87 -0.58
C LYS A 159 6.82 -10.14 -1.63
N HIS A 160 5.62 -10.65 -1.93
CA HIS A 160 4.70 -10.02 -2.87
C HIS A 160 4.28 -8.62 -2.40
N PHE A 161 3.90 -8.49 -1.12
CA PHE A 161 3.58 -7.20 -0.50
C PHE A 161 4.74 -6.20 -0.66
N MET A 162 5.96 -6.60 -0.31
CA MET A 162 7.16 -5.75 -0.40
C MET A 162 7.49 -5.34 -1.84
N CYS A 163 7.38 -6.25 -2.81
CA CYS A 163 7.67 -5.94 -4.21
C CYS A 163 6.62 -5.00 -4.81
N TRP A 164 5.33 -5.26 -4.62
CA TRP A 164 4.26 -4.41 -5.16
C TRP A 164 4.23 -3.02 -4.50
N LEU A 165 4.53 -2.92 -3.21
CA LEU A 165 4.67 -1.65 -2.51
C LEU A 165 5.79 -0.78 -3.09
N ASN A 166 6.90 -1.41 -3.47
CA ASN A 166 8.08 -0.70 -3.94
C ASN A 166 8.10 -0.48 -5.45
N PHE A 167 7.39 -1.29 -6.24
CA PHE A 167 7.32 -1.16 -7.69
C PHE A 167 5.85 -1.17 -8.12
N PRO A 168 5.12 -0.09 -7.85
CA PRO A 168 3.69 -0.02 -8.17
C PRO A 168 3.47 -0.10 -9.68
N ARG A 169 2.34 -0.67 -10.09
CA ARG A 169 1.91 -0.70 -11.49
C ARG A 169 1.69 0.72 -11.99
N CYS A 170 2.02 0.97 -13.25
CA CYS A 170 1.62 2.19 -13.95
C CYS A 170 0.33 2.01 -14.73
N ASP A 171 -0.47 3.06 -14.81
CA ASP A 171 -1.60 3.14 -15.75
C ASP A 171 -1.14 3.60 -17.15
N GLU A 172 -2.12 3.84 -18.01
CA GLU A 172 -1.91 4.31 -19.39
C GLU A 172 -1.43 5.77 -19.44
N GLU A 173 -1.58 6.53 -18.35
CA GLU A 173 -1.19 7.95 -18.22
C GLU A 173 0.16 8.12 -17.50
N ASP A 174 0.94 7.05 -17.34
CA ASP A 174 2.22 7.01 -16.62
C ASP A 174 2.12 7.34 -15.13
N ALA A 175 0.92 7.23 -14.54
CA ALA A 175 0.74 7.39 -13.11
C ALA A 175 0.86 6.04 -12.40
N SER A 176 1.59 6.04 -11.29
CA SER A 176 1.67 4.89 -10.38
C SER A 176 0.34 4.66 -9.68
N MET A 177 -0.15 3.42 -9.68
CA MET A 177 -1.36 3.01 -8.98
C MET A 177 -1.08 2.67 -7.51
N ILE A 178 -2.03 2.99 -6.63
CA ILE A 178 -2.00 2.56 -5.22
C ILE A 178 -2.16 1.05 -5.08
N LEU A 179 -1.80 0.47 -3.93
CA LEU A 179 -1.93 -0.97 -3.70
C LEU A 179 -3.39 -1.43 -3.62
N CYS A 180 -3.65 -2.64 -4.09
CA CYS A 180 -4.94 -3.30 -3.93
C CYS A 180 -5.12 -3.75 -2.48
N ARG A 181 -6.35 -3.68 -1.95
CA ARG A 181 -6.71 -4.12 -0.60
C ARG A 181 -6.39 -5.59 -0.38
N SER A 182 -6.68 -6.42 -1.38
CA SER A 182 -6.41 -7.86 -1.35
C SER A 182 -4.94 -8.20 -1.13
N VAL A 183 -4.00 -7.30 -1.46
CA VAL A 183 -2.57 -7.51 -1.18
C VAL A 183 -2.31 -7.49 0.31
N CYS A 184 -2.87 -6.49 1.00
CA CYS A 184 -2.77 -6.36 2.45
C CYS A 184 -3.50 -7.52 3.14
N GLU A 185 -4.72 -7.83 2.72
CA GLU A 185 -5.53 -8.91 3.29
C GLU A 185 -4.84 -10.27 3.11
N ASN A 186 -4.32 -10.57 1.91
CA ASN A 186 -3.60 -11.81 1.67
C ASN A 186 -2.35 -11.92 2.56
N PHE A 187 -1.59 -10.84 2.76
CA PHE A 187 -0.45 -10.86 3.67
C PHE A 187 -0.88 -11.12 5.11
N MET A 188 -1.89 -10.41 5.60
CA MET A 188 -2.36 -10.57 6.98
C MET A 188 -2.97 -11.96 7.24
N GLU A 189 -3.74 -12.49 6.30
CA GLU A 189 -4.38 -13.80 6.39
C GLU A 189 -3.36 -14.94 6.30
N THR A 190 -2.47 -14.91 5.30
CA THR A 190 -1.48 -15.98 5.09
C THR A 190 -0.46 -16.07 6.22
N CYS A 191 -0.18 -14.95 6.88
CA CYS A 191 0.71 -14.88 8.03
C CYS A 191 -0.03 -14.98 9.37
N GLU A 192 -1.32 -15.33 9.36
CA GLU A 192 -2.12 -15.58 10.56
C GLU A 192 -2.05 -14.43 11.59
N TYR A 193 -2.11 -13.19 11.10
CA TYR A 193 -2.33 -12.05 11.99
C TYR A 193 -3.76 -12.10 12.53
N ASP A 194 -3.93 -11.65 13.78
CA ASP A 194 -5.26 -11.46 14.35
C ASP A 194 -6.02 -10.35 13.59
N ALA A 195 -7.33 -10.51 13.45
CA ALA A 195 -8.16 -9.61 12.65
C ALA A 195 -8.16 -8.15 13.15
N ASP A 196 -7.93 -7.93 14.45
CA ASP A 196 -7.78 -6.61 15.07
C ASP A 196 -6.45 -5.93 14.71
N LEU A 197 -5.47 -6.70 14.20
CA LEU A 197 -4.22 -6.19 13.62
C LEU A 197 -4.33 -5.88 12.14
N TYR A 198 -5.45 -6.18 11.49
CA TYR A 198 -5.63 -5.88 10.07
C TYR A 198 -5.68 -4.37 9.89
N ARG A 199 -4.80 -3.87 9.02
CA ARG A 199 -4.71 -2.44 8.64
C ARG A 199 -5.09 -2.21 7.19
N CYS A 200 -5.89 -3.12 6.63
CA CYS A 200 -6.30 -3.14 5.24
C CYS A 200 -7.61 -2.40 4.98
N GLY A 201 -8.29 -1.91 6.02
CA GLY A 201 -9.64 -1.33 5.98
C GLY A 201 -9.71 0.12 5.48
N ASP A 202 -10.70 0.85 5.97
CA ASP A 202 -11.00 2.21 5.50
C ASP A 202 -9.98 3.21 6.08
N PRO A 203 -9.37 4.09 5.26
CA PRO A 203 -8.48 5.14 5.76
C PRO A 203 -9.11 6.07 6.81
N ARG A 204 -10.45 6.21 6.82
CA ARG A 204 -11.18 6.95 7.86
C ARG A 204 -11.05 6.32 9.24
N PHE A 205 -10.72 5.03 9.30
CA PHE A 205 -10.46 4.27 10.52
C PHE A 205 -8.97 3.92 10.64
N TYR A 206 -8.08 4.70 10.01
CA TYR A 206 -6.64 4.44 9.97
C TYR A 206 -6.29 3.02 9.42
N GLY A 207 -7.18 2.49 8.57
CA GLY A 207 -7.10 1.15 8.01
C GLY A 207 -7.62 0.04 8.91
N GLY A 208 -8.19 0.35 10.08
CA GLY A 208 -8.99 -0.62 10.83
C GLY A 208 -10.24 -1.05 10.06
N LEU A 209 -10.76 -2.23 10.38
CA LEU A 209 -12.07 -2.70 9.90
C LEU A 209 -13.22 -1.90 10.53
N GLU A 210 -13.02 -1.47 11.77
CA GLU A 210 -13.96 -0.67 12.55
C GLU A 210 -13.23 0.56 13.11
N PRO A 211 -13.94 1.64 13.47
CA PRO A 211 -13.35 2.78 14.16
C PRO A 211 -12.68 2.32 15.47
N GLU A 212 -11.41 2.66 15.65
CA GLU A 212 -10.72 2.43 16.92
C GLU A 212 -11.36 3.32 17.99
N ALA A 213 -11.64 2.75 19.17
CA ALA A 213 -12.11 3.52 20.31
C ALA A 213 -10.91 4.20 20.97
N ASP A 214 -10.94 5.52 21.08
CA ASP A 214 -9.96 6.31 21.82
C ASP A 214 -10.14 6.12 23.33
N ASP A 215 -9.68 5.00 23.87
CA ASP A 215 -9.79 4.67 25.29
C ASP A 215 -8.59 5.12 26.11
N ILE A 216 -7.45 5.41 25.46
CA ILE A 216 -6.25 5.97 26.09
C ILE A 216 -6.22 7.48 25.87
N LEU A 217 -6.48 8.24 26.95
CA LEU A 217 -6.43 9.71 26.96
C LEU A 217 -5.20 10.20 27.74
N ASP A 218 -4.66 11.36 27.37
CA ASP A 218 -3.64 12.07 28.12
C ASP A 218 -4.21 12.81 29.32
N ASP A 219 -3.32 13.47 30.07
CA ASP A 219 -3.69 14.26 31.24
C ASP A 219 -4.67 15.41 30.91
N ASP A 220 -4.75 15.83 29.64
CA ASP A 220 -5.65 16.85 29.13
C ASP A 220 -6.98 16.26 28.58
N GLY A 221 -7.15 14.93 28.65
CA GLY A 221 -8.31 14.23 28.12
C GLY A 221 -8.32 14.12 26.59
N LEU A 222 -7.18 14.33 25.93
CA LEU A 222 -7.01 14.13 24.49
C LEU A 222 -6.55 12.70 24.22
N PRO A 223 -7.02 12.07 23.13
CA PRO A 223 -6.56 10.73 22.77
C PRO A 223 -5.05 10.69 22.53
N ILE A 224 -4.35 9.79 23.25
CA ILE A 224 -2.91 9.50 23.07
C ILE A 224 -2.65 8.69 21.79
N TYR A 225 -3.70 8.26 21.10
CA TYR A 225 -3.57 7.25 20.08
C TYR A 225 -3.26 7.78 18.67
N TRP A 226 -1.99 7.72 18.27
CA TRP A 226 -1.58 7.93 16.88
C TRP A 226 -0.90 6.66 16.34
N ARG A 227 -1.69 5.69 15.85
CA ARG A 227 -1.15 4.65 14.96
C ARG A 227 -0.71 5.31 13.65
N ALA A 228 0.55 5.10 13.26
CA ALA A 228 1.07 5.59 11.99
C ALA A 228 0.33 4.91 10.82
N MET A 229 0.27 5.58 9.67
CA MET A 229 -0.28 4.97 8.45
C MET A 229 0.47 3.68 8.12
N TYR A 230 -0.29 2.63 7.83
CA TYR A 230 0.30 1.36 7.45
C TYR A 230 0.93 1.46 6.05
N PRO A 231 2.10 0.84 5.79
CA PRO A 231 2.74 0.90 4.48
C PRO A 231 1.78 0.47 3.36
N GLY A 232 1.63 1.33 2.35
CA GLY A 232 0.74 1.08 1.22
C GLY A 232 -0.66 1.67 1.33
N GLN A 233 -1.05 2.22 2.49
CA GLN A 233 -2.30 2.95 2.61
C GLN A 233 -2.28 4.26 1.79
N PRO A 234 -3.43 4.69 1.22
CA PRO A 234 -4.71 3.99 1.20
C PRO A 234 -4.72 2.82 0.21
N PHE A 235 -5.49 1.77 0.52
CA PHE A 235 -5.73 0.65 -0.38
C PHE A 235 -6.98 0.88 -1.25
N ARG A 236 -6.99 0.30 -2.45
CA ARG A 236 -8.16 0.27 -3.34
C ARG A 236 -8.66 -1.14 -3.53
N ASP A 237 -9.97 -1.31 -3.67
CA ASP A 237 -10.55 -2.61 -4.01
C ASP A 237 -10.22 -3.01 -5.46
N ASN A 238 -10.12 -4.33 -5.71
CA ASN A 238 -10.00 -4.82 -7.08
C ASN A 238 -11.32 -4.59 -7.81
N GLU A 239 -11.25 -4.28 -9.09
CA GLU A 239 -12.40 -4.18 -9.98
C GLU A 239 -12.30 -5.23 -11.08
N PHE A 240 -13.45 -5.73 -11.52
CA PHE A 240 -13.57 -6.75 -12.55
C PHE A 240 -14.61 -6.31 -13.58
N ASP A 241 -14.38 -6.66 -14.85
CA ASP A 241 -15.34 -6.41 -15.92
C ASP A 241 -16.50 -7.44 -15.92
N GLU A 242 -17.42 -7.33 -16.88
CA GLU A 242 -18.59 -8.22 -16.99
C GLU A 242 -18.21 -9.70 -17.24
N GLU A 243 -16.96 -9.98 -17.63
CA GLU A 243 -16.42 -11.30 -17.91
C GLU A 243 -15.50 -11.82 -16.77
N ASP A 244 -15.55 -11.18 -15.59
CA ASP A 244 -14.67 -11.44 -14.45
C ASP A 244 -13.16 -11.26 -14.75
N ASN A 245 -12.81 -10.49 -15.79
CA ASN A 245 -11.41 -10.11 -15.99
C ASN A 245 -11.05 -8.94 -15.06
N PRO A 246 -9.88 -8.95 -14.41
CA PRO A 246 -9.49 -7.84 -13.54
C PRO A 246 -9.16 -6.59 -14.36
N ILE A 247 -9.68 -5.46 -13.88
CA ILE A 247 -9.43 -4.12 -14.39
C ILE A 247 -8.26 -3.52 -13.59
N ALA A 248 -7.31 -2.91 -14.30
CA ALA A 248 -6.13 -2.32 -13.68
C ALA A 248 -6.46 -1.01 -12.94
N VAL A 249 -6.97 -1.12 -11.70
CA VAL A 249 -7.31 0.04 -10.86
C VAL A 249 -6.33 0.25 -9.70
N CYS A 250 -5.56 -0.78 -9.36
CA CYS A 250 -4.59 -0.79 -8.26
C CYS A 250 -3.43 -1.77 -8.52
N THR A 251 -2.41 -1.76 -7.68
CA THR A 251 -1.28 -2.68 -7.77
C THR A 251 -1.55 -3.95 -6.95
N PRO A 252 -1.55 -5.15 -7.55
CA PRO A 252 -1.06 -5.40 -8.90
C PRO A 252 -2.19 -5.60 -9.95
N SER A 253 -3.47 -5.68 -9.54
CA SER A 253 -4.66 -5.97 -10.38
C SER A 253 -4.37 -6.96 -11.51
N ILE A 254 -3.77 -8.11 -11.17
CA ILE A 254 -3.19 -8.98 -12.19
C ILE A 254 -4.25 -9.91 -12.78
N LYS A 255 -4.37 -9.87 -14.11
CA LYS A 255 -5.03 -10.90 -14.92
C LYS A 255 -4.28 -12.22 -14.78
N GLY A 256 -4.88 -13.19 -14.09
CA GLY A 256 -4.34 -14.55 -13.98
C GLY A 256 -3.21 -14.76 -12.95
N ALA A 257 -3.06 -13.91 -11.93
CA ALA A 257 -2.07 -14.12 -10.86
C ALA A 257 -2.44 -15.21 -9.85
N ALA A 258 -3.69 -15.65 -9.81
CA ALA A 258 -3.98 -16.94 -9.22
C ALA A 258 -3.47 -17.98 -10.23
N PRO A 259 -2.44 -18.80 -9.91
CA PRO A 259 -2.30 -20.05 -10.64
C PRO A 259 -3.67 -20.72 -10.57
N PRO A 260 -4.23 -21.23 -11.69
CA PRO A 260 -5.48 -21.96 -11.63
C PRO A 260 -5.29 -22.99 -10.52
N ARG A 261 -6.10 -22.92 -9.45
CA ARG A 261 -6.09 -23.94 -8.39
C ARG A 261 -6.04 -25.25 -9.16
N ALA A 262 -4.91 -25.96 -9.08
CA ALA A 262 -4.74 -27.22 -9.75
C ALA A 262 -5.79 -28.10 -9.11
N GLY A 263 -6.97 -28.16 -9.73
CA GLY A 263 -8.06 -28.99 -9.31
C GLY A 263 -7.44 -30.36 -9.18
N ALA A 264 -7.47 -30.90 -7.97
CA ALA A 264 -6.84 -32.15 -7.59
C ALA A 264 -6.97 -33.16 -8.73
N ALA A 265 -5.93 -33.24 -9.57
CA ALA A 265 -5.87 -34.23 -10.61
C ALA A 265 -5.59 -35.51 -9.85
N ALA A 266 -6.65 -36.27 -9.62
CA ALA A 266 -6.59 -37.58 -9.03
C ALA A 266 -5.48 -38.36 -9.73
N VAL A 267 -4.39 -38.62 -9.01
CA VAL A 267 -3.34 -39.53 -9.44
C VAL A 267 -3.96 -40.93 -9.41
N ALA A 268 -4.66 -41.29 -10.48
CA ALA A 268 -5.06 -42.66 -10.72
C ALA A 268 -3.79 -43.44 -11.05
N GLY A 269 -3.28 -44.17 -10.06
CA GLY A 269 -2.11 -45.02 -10.19
C GLY A 269 -2.30 -46.07 -11.29
N ALA A 270 -1.36 -46.12 -12.23
CA ALA A 270 -1.12 -47.28 -13.06
C ALA A 270 0.10 -48.01 -12.50
N VAL A 271 -0.13 -48.95 -11.59
CA VAL A 271 0.87 -49.96 -11.23
C VAL A 271 0.96 -50.92 -12.40
N VAL A 272 1.95 -50.72 -13.27
CA VAL A 272 2.31 -51.70 -14.29
C VAL A 272 3.32 -52.66 -13.65
N GLY A 273 2.84 -53.86 -13.30
CA GLY A 273 3.69 -54.96 -12.87
C GLY A 273 4.57 -55.44 -14.02
N ALA A 274 5.88 -55.36 -13.85
CA ALA A 274 6.84 -56.08 -14.69
C ALA A 274 7.23 -57.37 -13.97
N VAL A 275 6.56 -58.47 -14.35
CA VAL A 275 7.05 -59.82 -14.14
C VAL A 275 8.04 -60.10 -15.27
N VAL A 276 9.32 -60.27 -14.95
CA VAL A 276 10.27 -60.92 -15.86
C VAL A 276 10.91 -62.07 -15.11
N ALA A 277 10.62 -63.27 -15.60
CA ALA A 277 11.27 -64.51 -15.24
C ALA A 277 12.51 -64.71 -16.12
N ALA A 278 13.63 -65.08 -15.49
CA ALA A 278 14.66 -66.02 -15.97
C ALA A 278 15.71 -66.22 -14.87
#